data_AF-A0A4Q4UKH4-F1
#
_entry.id   AF-A0A4Q4UKH4-F1
#
_cell.length_a   1.000
_cell.length_b   1.000
_cell.length_c   1.000
_cell.angle_alpha   90.00
_cell.angle_beta   90.00
_cell.angle_gamma   90.00
#
_symmetry.space_group_name_H-M   'P 1'
#
loop_
_entity.id
_entity.type
_entity.pdbx_description
1 polymer ?
#
loop_
_entity_poly.entity_id
_entity_poly.type
_entity_poly.pdbx_seq_one_letter_code
_entity_poly.pdbx_strand_id
1 'polypeptide(L)'
;MGPNAVFYPWYRGDDQHKTAVANDAFKAVKEHFEQSNGLSDQERALVASASRIEDVLQVVNDSLAKYEAKSESSKTRKWLQKASETICHYGTFLDVFVQHHPDFTRPHELRYNDLLERVTDCSNNIVELAAVGSQAEIHVMHKTQARKLNDIISTLKVADQDRKNQLDGLTHIVSRLEASDRKQEKRLDLIISLLEASGLTINDLLAKTQKLQLSQALSTFSLTFEDPGKCYEHHLFFRNRRASGMGASTSTNTFWLSPNLARWSSSHEPSLAIIKGAFPSRLAMLDFGVDVIQTLTASVVPTVWALTSVEKSGSNSISTTTDLMKYLTYQALRLSGAVRTEKQMASRYSQLHTARTPTEWLELFKQVIANLGGEVYIIADLAAVRSPLEGADGFNFIQELSRMLGDVSKHGMETVVKVLLLVYEADWFRLLPNGVSRNITPVKAMRSKRPQCKEMRHAGVNAGTNARNGGDIPETTSSADFHLSNSRVGWMQVFKEPRNLK
;
A
#
# COMPACT_ATOMS: atom_id res chain seq x y z
N MET A 1 -44.35 41.30 -45.75
CA MET A 1 -44.19 39.95 -45.16
C MET A 1 -43.02 39.29 -45.85
N GLY A 2 -41.86 39.26 -45.18
CA GLY A 2 -40.63 38.65 -45.70
C GLY A 2 -40.44 37.25 -45.12
N PRO A 3 -40.08 36.24 -45.92
CA PRO A 3 -39.83 34.89 -45.44
C PRO A 3 -38.33 34.74 -45.14
N ASN A 4 -37.95 34.80 -43.87
CA ASN A 4 -36.68 34.27 -43.37
C ASN A 4 -36.75 34.14 -41.84
N ALA A 5 -37.67 33.31 -41.39
CA ALA A 5 -37.82 32.94 -39.99
C ALA A 5 -37.88 31.42 -39.85
N VAL A 6 -36.80 30.73 -40.22
CA VAL A 6 -36.53 29.37 -39.72
C VAL A 6 -35.01 29.20 -39.70
N PHE A 7 -34.36 29.52 -38.58
CA PHE A 7 -33.24 28.73 -38.04
C PHE A 7 -32.89 29.21 -36.62
N TYR A 8 -33.27 28.36 -35.66
CA TYR A 8 -32.71 28.10 -34.32
C TYR A 8 -32.81 29.12 -33.14
N PRO A 9 -33.63 28.78 -32.12
CA PRO A 9 -33.70 29.44 -30.80
C PRO A 9 -32.65 29.06 -29.75
N TRP A 10 -31.59 28.29 -30.06
CA TRP A 10 -30.66 27.75 -29.05
C TRP A 10 -29.45 28.65 -28.70
N TYR A 11 -29.35 29.85 -29.27
CA TYR A 11 -28.29 30.79 -28.94
C TYR A 11 -28.84 32.11 -28.42
N ARG A 12 -29.28 32.11 -27.16
CA ARG A 12 -29.57 33.34 -26.40
C ARG A 12 -28.44 33.52 -25.38
N GLY A 13 -27.31 34.07 -25.85
CA GLY A 13 -26.14 34.37 -25.04
C GLY A 13 -25.95 35.88 -24.88
N ASP A 14 -25.81 36.30 -23.62
CA ASP A 14 -25.48 37.65 -23.16
C ASP A 14 -24.31 38.26 -23.93
N ASP A 15 -24.41 39.53 -24.31
CA ASP A 15 -23.45 40.18 -25.23
C ASP A 15 -22.02 40.31 -24.66
N GLN A 16 -21.82 40.14 -23.34
CA GLN A 16 -20.49 40.10 -22.73
C GLN A 16 -19.76 38.76 -22.86
N HIS A 17 -20.46 37.64 -23.13
CA HIS A 17 -19.83 36.32 -23.30
C HIS A 17 -19.41 36.02 -24.75
N LYS A 18 -19.97 36.72 -25.74
CA LYS A 18 -19.66 36.51 -27.17
C LYS A 18 -18.26 36.97 -27.55
N THR A 19 -17.78 38.08 -26.98
CA THR A 19 -16.45 38.63 -27.24
C THR A 19 -15.33 37.77 -26.63
N ALA A 20 -15.59 37.13 -25.47
CA ALA A 20 -14.63 36.22 -24.84
C ALA A 20 -14.44 34.94 -25.68
N VAL A 21 -15.54 34.29 -26.10
CA VAL A 21 -15.49 33.07 -26.92
C VAL A 21 -14.85 33.32 -28.28
N ALA A 22 -15.15 34.47 -28.92
CA ALA A 22 -14.54 34.83 -30.19
C ALA A 22 -13.02 35.09 -30.08
N ASN A 23 -12.56 35.72 -28.99
CA ASN A 23 -11.14 35.94 -28.73
C ASN A 23 -10.39 34.64 -28.40
N ASP A 24 -11.01 33.75 -27.63
CA ASP A 24 -10.41 32.44 -27.29
C ASP A 24 -10.32 31.54 -28.53
N ALA A 25 -11.36 31.55 -29.39
CA ALA A 25 -11.33 30.85 -30.66
C ALA A 25 -10.26 31.41 -31.61
N PHE A 26 -10.10 32.74 -31.68
CA PHE A 26 -9.04 33.38 -32.48
C PHE A 26 -7.64 32.98 -31.99
N LYS A 27 -7.43 32.93 -30.67
CA LYS A 27 -6.15 32.53 -30.08
C LYS A 27 -5.82 31.05 -30.36
N ALA A 28 -6.79 30.16 -30.21
CA ALA A 28 -6.62 28.73 -30.50
C ALA A 28 -6.30 28.48 -31.98
N VAL A 29 -6.96 29.21 -32.88
CA VAL A 29 -6.70 29.13 -34.33
C VAL A 29 -5.32 29.69 -34.68
N LYS A 30 -4.89 30.80 -34.06
CA LYS A 30 -3.55 31.37 -34.25
C LYS A 30 -2.45 30.38 -33.82
N GLU A 31 -2.60 29.75 -32.65
CA GLU A 31 -1.66 28.72 -32.16
C GLU A 31 -1.58 27.52 -33.11
N HIS A 32 -2.72 27.07 -33.65
CA HIS A 32 -2.76 25.99 -34.63
C HIS A 32 -2.05 26.37 -35.95
N PHE A 33 -2.23 27.62 -36.42
CA PHE A 33 -1.57 28.08 -37.64
C PHE A 33 -0.05 28.25 -37.47
N GLU A 34 0.43 28.75 -36.32
CA GLU A 34 1.86 28.86 -36.01
C GLU A 34 2.56 27.49 -35.96
N GLN A 35 1.85 26.44 -35.53
CA GLN A 35 2.36 25.07 -35.45
C GLN A 35 2.26 24.29 -36.78
N SER A 36 1.47 24.78 -37.73
CA SER A 36 1.23 24.09 -39.01
C SER A 36 2.30 24.43 -40.07
N ASN A 37 2.94 23.39 -40.63
CA ASN A 37 4.01 23.54 -41.64
C ASN A 37 3.51 23.92 -43.06
N GLY A 38 2.22 24.21 -43.22
CA GLY A 38 1.58 24.45 -44.52
C GLY A 38 1.57 25.90 -45.00
N LEU A 39 1.99 26.86 -44.17
CA LEU A 39 1.98 28.29 -44.50
C LEU A 39 3.34 28.75 -45.04
N SER A 40 3.31 29.59 -46.07
CA SER A 40 4.52 30.29 -46.56
C SER A 40 5.00 31.31 -45.52
N ASP A 41 6.28 31.68 -45.58
CA ASP A 41 6.91 32.59 -44.61
C ASP A 41 6.22 33.97 -44.59
N GLN A 42 5.69 34.41 -45.74
CA GLN A 42 4.96 35.66 -45.86
C GLN A 42 3.57 35.58 -45.19
N GLU A 43 2.91 34.43 -45.26
CA GLU A 43 1.61 34.19 -44.60
C GLU A 43 1.78 34.03 -43.08
N ARG A 44 2.87 33.39 -42.61
CA ARG A 44 3.19 33.31 -41.18
C ARG A 44 3.49 34.68 -40.57
N ALA A 45 4.24 35.52 -41.29
CA ALA A 45 4.53 36.88 -40.84
C ALA A 45 3.25 37.73 -40.69
N LEU A 46 2.26 37.54 -41.58
CA LEU A 46 0.97 38.23 -41.51
C LEU A 46 0.12 37.74 -40.34
N VAL A 47 0.01 36.42 -40.12
CA VAL A 47 -0.73 35.83 -38.99
C VAL A 47 -0.10 36.21 -37.65
N ALA A 48 1.23 36.26 -37.56
CA ALA A 48 1.94 36.71 -36.37
C ALA A 48 1.63 38.17 -36.03
N SER A 49 1.54 39.04 -37.03
CA SER A 49 1.34 40.50 -36.87
C SER A 49 -0.08 40.92 -36.49
N ALA A 50 -1.09 40.08 -36.73
CA ALA A 50 -2.49 40.37 -36.38
C ALA A 50 -2.77 40.00 -34.92
N SER A 51 -3.32 40.94 -34.15
CA SER A 51 -3.62 40.79 -32.72
C SER A 51 -5.11 40.58 -32.44
N ARG A 52 -5.97 40.96 -33.39
CA ARG A 52 -7.43 40.79 -33.33
C ARG A 52 -7.99 40.37 -34.69
N ILE A 53 -9.22 39.88 -34.70
CA ILE A 53 -9.89 39.44 -35.94
C ILE A 53 -10.14 40.61 -36.91
N GLU A 54 -10.30 41.82 -36.38
CA GLU A 54 -10.42 43.06 -37.15
C GLU A 54 -9.12 43.37 -37.93
N ASP A 55 -7.95 43.03 -37.40
CA ASP A 55 -6.66 43.23 -38.07
C ASP A 55 -6.54 42.33 -39.30
N VAL A 56 -7.04 41.09 -39.21
CA VAL A 56 -7.09 40.15 -40.34
C VAL A 56 -8.05 40.66 -41.42
N LEU A 57 -9.20 41.20 -40.99
CA LEU A 57 -10.20 41.78 -41.89
C LEU A 57 -9.64 43.01 -42.62
N GLN A 58 -8.85 43.84 -41.93
CA GLN A 58 -8.14 44.97 -42.54
C GLN A 58 -7.09 44.50 -43.55
N VAL A 59 -6.30 43.47 -43.25
CA VAL A 59 -5.30 42.92 -44.18
C VAL A 59 -5.96 42.32 -45.44
N VAL A 60 -7.11 41.65 -45.28
CA VAL A 60 -7.89 41.15 -46.41
C VAL A 60 -8.43 42.31 -47.24
N ASN A 61 -8.96 43.36 -46.62
CA ASN A 61 -9.42 44.56 -47.32
C ASN A 61 -8.28 45.30 -48.03
N ASP A 62 -7.10 45.41 -47.42
CA ASP A 62 -5.92 46.02 -48.04
C ASP A 62 -5.39 45.17 -49.20
N SER A 63 -5.47 43.85 -49.09
CA SER A 63 -5.10 42.91 -50.15
C SER A 63 -6.12 42.94 -51.29
N LEU A 64 -7.41 43.07 -50.98
CA LEU A 64 -8.49 43.30 -51.93
C LEU A 64 -8.30 44.64 -52.65
N ALA A 65 -8.01 45.72 -51.93
CA ALA A 65 -7.73 47.04 -52.49
C ALA A 65 -6.47 47.02 -53.39
N LYS A 66 -5.42 46.29 -52.99
CA LYS A 66 -4.23 46.07 -53.84
C LYS A 66 -4.57 45.27 -55.10
N TYR A 67 -5.44 44.27 -55.01
CA TYR A 67 -5.92 43.50 -56.16
C TYR A 67 -6.77 44.37 -57.10
N GLU A 68 -7.68 45.19 -56.55
CA GLU A 68 -8.48 46.15 -57.31
C GLU A 68 -7.63 47.24 -57.97
N ALA A 69 -6.60 47.77 -57.30
CA ALA A 69 -5.64 48.70 -57.88
C ALA A 69 -4.77 48.04 -58.97
N LYS A 70 -4.43 46.76 -58.83
CA LYS A 70 -3.76 46.01 -59.91
C LYS A 70 -4.70 45.81 -61.10
N SER A 71 -6.01 45.66 -60.84
CA SER A 71 -7.06 45.61 -61.86
C SER A 71 -7.30 46.96 -62.56
N GLU A 72 -6.97 48.11 -61.96
CA GLU A 72 -6.99 49.42 -62.66
C GLU A 72 -6.00 49.47 -63.83
N SER A 73 -4.87 48.76 -63.71
CA SER A 73 -3.89 48.63 -64.79
C SER A 73 -4.28 47.58 -65.85
N SER A 74 -5.34 46.81 -65.60
CA SER A 74 -5.81 45.75 -66.49
C SER A 74 -6.20 46.32 -67.85
N LYS A 75 -5.63 45.75 -68.92
CA LYS A 75 -6.03 46.07 -70.31
C LYS A 75 -7.54 45.90 -70.50
N THR A 76 -8.15 44.92 -69.83
CA THR A 76 -9.60 44.66 -69.89
C THR A 76 -10.43 45.79 -69.28
N ARG A 77 -10.00 46.36 -68.15
CA ARG A 77 -10.68 47.50 -67.51
C ARG A 77 -10.52 48.78 -68.32
N LYS A 78 -9.35 49.01 -68.93
CA LYS A 78 -9.12 50.13 -69.87
C LYS A 78 -10.03 50.04 -71.10
N TRP A 79 -10.27 48.83 -71.63
CA TRP A 79 -11.21 48.62 -72.74
C TRP A 79 -12.66 48.78 -72.33
N LEU A 80 -13.07 48.27 -71.16
CA LEU A 80 -14.40 48.50 -70.59
C LEU A 80 -14.67 49.99 -70.31
N GLN A 81 -13.68 50.70 -69.79
CA GLN A 81 -13.76 52.14 -69.58
C GLN A 81 -13.89 52.88 -70.91
N LYS A 82 -13.08 52.53 -71.92
CA LYS A 82 -13.17 53.13 -73.26
C LYS A 82 -14.50 52.83 -73.95
N ALA A 83 -15.05 51.63 -73.77
CA ALA A 83 -16.38 51.26 -74.25
C ALA A 83 -17.48 52.06 -73.53
N SER A 84 -17.39 52.19 -72.20
CA SER A 84 -18.30 53.02 -71.40
C SER A 84 -18.25 54.49 -71.80
N GLU A 85 -17.05 55.07 -71.98
CA GLU A 85 -16.85 56.45 -72.42
C GLU A 85 -17.46 56.67 -73.81
N THR A 86 -17.31 55.70 -74.71
CA THR A 86 -17.91 55.74 -76.05
C THR A 86 -19.44 55.71 -75.95
N ILE A 87 -20.02 54.79 -75.18
CA ILE A 87 -21.48 54.68 -74.99
C ILE A 87 -22.05 55.97 -74.36
N CYS A 88 -21.40 56.53 -73.34
CA CYS A 88 -21.82 57.78 -72.72
C CYS A 88 -21.74 58.97 -73.67
N HIS A 89 -20.66 59.09 -74.46
CA HIS A 89 -20.48 60.16 -75.43
C HIS A 89 -21.59 60.18 -76.49
N TYR A 90 -21.99 58.99 -76.97
CA TYR A 90 -23.09 58.87 -77.92
C TYR A 90 -24.47 58.99 -77.25
N GLY A 91 -24.61 58.60 -75.98
CA GLY A 91 -25.79 58.89 -75.18
C GLY A 91 -26.07 60.39 -75.10
N THR A 92 -25.03 61.21 -74.86
CA THR A 92 -25.15 62.67 -74.89
C THR A 92 -25.52 63.20 -76.28
N PHE A 93 -24.98 62.61 -77.35
CA PHE A 93 -25.32 62.98 -78.73
C PHE A 93 -26.77 62.65 -79.08
N LEU A 94 -27.28 61.50 -78.64
CA LEU A 94 -28.67 61.08 -78.80
C LEU A 94 -29.62 61.97 -77.99
N ASP A 95 -29.23 62.37 -76.78
CA ASP A 95 -30.04 63.26 -75.92
C ASP A 95 -30.22 64.66 -76.55
N VAL A 96 -29.16 65.21 -77.15
CA VAL A 96 -29.22 66.48 -77.90
C VAL A 96 -30.09 66.36 -79.16
N PHE A 97 -30.06 65.21 -79.84
CA PHE A 97 -30.91 64.97 -81.02
C PHE A 97 -32.39 64.78 -80.67
N VAL A 98 -32.69 64.12 -79.54
CA VAL A 98 -34.07 63.92 -79.05
C VAL A 98 -34.72 65.25 -78.64
N GLN A 99 -33.94 66.23 -78.20
CA GLN A 99 -34.46 67.55 -77.80
C GLN A 99 -34.77 68.51 -78.97
N HIS A 100 -34.41 68.21 -80.24
CA HIS A 100 -34.53 69.19 -81.33
C HIS A 100 -35.55 68.85 -82.45
N HIS A 101 -36.00 67.61 -82.68
CA HIS A 101 -37.04 67.33 -83.70
C HIS A 101 -37.85 66.05 -83.43
N PRO A 102 -39.22 66.08 -83.39
CA PRO A 102 -40.05 64.89 -83.17
C PRO A 102 -40.28 63.97 -84.39
N ASP A 103 -39.87 64.38 -85.60
CA ASP A 103 -40.40 63.79 -86.85
C ASP A 103 -39.44 62.87 -87.64
N PHE A 104 -38.39 62.31 -87.03
CA PHE A 104 -37.53 61.34 -87.73
C PHE A 104 -37.69 59.92 -87.19
N THR A 105 -38.75 59.25 -87.67
CA THR A 105 -38.92 57.80 -87.55
C THR A 105 -38.50 57.10 -88.86
N ARG A 106 -37.33 56.41 -88.79
CA ARG A 106 -36.79 55.30 -89.62
C ARG A 106 -35.91 55.63 -90.85
N PRO A 107 -34.93 54.76 -91.24
CA PRO A 107 -34.53 53.46 -90.70
C PRO A 107 -33.18 53.49 -89.96
N HIS A 108 -33.10 52.71 -88.88
CA HIS A 108 -32.01 52.61 -87.92
C HIS A 108 -30.76 51.86 -88.45
N GLU A 109 -30.77 51.42 -89.71
CA GLU A 109 -29.82 50.45 -90.28
C GLU A 109 -28.59 51.07 -90.96
N LEU A 110 -28.46 52.41 -91.05
CA LEU A 110 -27.41 53.04 -91.87
C LEU A 110 -26.56 54.12 -91.18
N ARG A 111 -26.81 54.46 -89.91
CA ARG A 111 -26.03 55.51 -89.20
C ARG A 111 -25.14 55.04 -88.05
N TYR A 112 -25.18 53.76 -87.71
CA TYR A 112 -24.41 53.19 -86.61
C TYR A 112 -23.76 51.85 -86.94
N ASN A 113 -23.70 51.46 -88.22
CA ASN A 113 -23.15 50.15 -88.62
C ASN A 113 -21.66 50.03 -88.32
N ASP A 114 -20.89 51.08 -88.58
CA ASP A 114 -19.47 51.18 -88.21
C ASP A 114 -19.27 51.03 -86.68
N LEU A 115 -20.23 51.55 -85.91
CA LEU A 115 -20.21 51.52 -84.46
C LEU A 115 -20.61 50.15 -83.90
N LEU A 116 -21.66 49.54 -84.46
CA LEU A 116 -22.08 48.18 -84.17
C LEU A 116 -21.00 47.17 -84.56
N GLU A 117 -20.33 47.37 -85.70
CA GLU A 117 -19.20 46.56 -86.16
C GLU A 117 -18.03 46.68 -85.18
N ARG A 118 -17.65 47.90 -84.78
CA ARG A 118 -16.59 48.11 -83.76
C ARG A 118 -16.94 47.54 -82.39
N VAL A 119 -18.20 47.61 -81.97
CA VAL A 119 -18.67 46.99 -80.71
C VAL A 119 -18.64 45.47 -80.82
N THR A 120 -18.99 44.93 -81.99
CA THR A 120 -18.94 43.49 -82.29
C THR A 120 -17.49 42.99 -82.30
N ASP A 121 -16.58 43.70 -82.96
CA ASP A 121 -15.14 43.38 -82.97
C ASP A 121 -14.52 43.49 -81.59
N CYS A 122 -14.88 44.52 -80.82
CA CYS A 122 -14.44 44.66 -79.43
C CYS A 122 -14.95 43.50 -78.57
N SER A 123 -16.23 43.12 -78.74
CA SER A 123 -16.84 42.00 -78.01
C SER A 123 -16.20 40.66 -78.37
N ASN A 124 -15.92 40.42 -79.65
CA ASN A 124 -15.23 39.21 -80.12
C ASN A 124 -13.82 39.12 -79.57
N ASN A 125 -13.07 40.23 -79.56
CA ASN A 125 -11.75 40.29 -78.93
C ASN A 125 -11.81 40.03 -77.42
N ILE A 126 -12.84 40.52 -76.72
CA ILE A 126 -13.03 40.24 -75.29
C ILE A 126 -13.28 38.74 -75.07
N VAL A 127 -14.10 38.10 -75.90
CA VAL A 127 -14.36 36.65 -75.82
C VAL A 127 -13.09 35.84 -76.09
N GLU A 128 -12.32 36.20 -77.12
CA GLU A 128 -11.06 35.52 -77.44
C GLU A 128 -10.03 35.66 -76.32
N LEU A 129 -9.85 36.86 -75.77
CA LEU A 129 -8.94 37.10 -74.66
C LEU A 129 -9.39 36.41 -73.38
N ALA A 130 -10.71 36.31 -73.12
CA ALA A 130 -11.25 35.55 -72.01
C ALA A 130 -10.97 34.05 -72.18
N ALA A 131 -11.10 33.51 -73.41
CA ALA A 131 -10.80 32.12 -73.71
C ALA A 131 -9.31 31.80 -73.54
N VAL A 132 -8.42 32.65 -74.06
CA VAL A 132 -6.96 32.50 -73.89
C VAL A 132 -6.55 32.67 -72.43
N GLY A 133 -7.14 33.61 -71.71
CA GLY A 133 -6.94 33.82 -70.27
C GLY A 133 -7.32 32.59 -69.45
N SER A 134 -8.50 32.02 -69.72
CA SER A 134 -8.96 30.79 -69.06
C SER A 134 -8.04 29.60 -69.32
N GLN A 135 -7.59 29.42 -70.57
CA GLN A 135 -6.64 28.35 -70.91
C GLN A 135 -5.28 28.54 -70.22
N ALA A 136 -4.76 29.76 -70.15
CA ALA A 136 -3.51 30.07 -69.46
C ALA A 136 -3.63 29.77 -67.96
N GLU A 137 -4.75 30.13 -67.33
CA GLU A 137 -5.03 29.86 -65.92
C GLU A 137 -5.14 28.35 -65.64
N ILE A 138 -5.87 27.60 -66.47
CA ILE A 138 -5.96 26.14 -66.38
C ILE A 138 -4.56 25.50 -66.46
N HIS A 139 -3.71 25.98 -67.37
CA HIS A 139 -2.35 25.44 -67.52
C HIS A 139 -1.45 25.73 -66.30
N VAL A 140 -1.56 26.92 -65.69
CA VAL A 140 -0.87 27.24 -64.44
C VAL A 140 -1.39 26.38 -63.28
N MET A 141 -2.71 26.17 -63.21
CA MET A 141 -3.33 25.30 -62.21
C MET A 141 -2.83 23.85 -62.35
N HIS A 142 -2.80 23.30 -63.57
CA HIS A 142 -2.30 21.95 -63.84
C HIS A 142 -0.84 21.79 -63.42
N LYS A 143 0.03 22.76 -63.72
CA LYS A 143 1.43 22.75 -63.28
C LYS A 143 1.56 22.79 -61.76
N THR A 144 0.70 23.56 -61.10
CA THR A 144 0.70 23.68 -59.63
C THR A 144 0.19 22.40 -58.96
N GLN A 145 -0.88 21.80 -59.48
CA GLN A 145 -1.39 20.52 -59.02
C GLN A 145 -0.40 19.38 -59.24
N ALA A 146 0.24 19.31 -60.41
CA ALA A 146 1.27 18.31 -60.67
C ALA A 146 2.46 18.43 -59.71
N ARG A 147 2.87 19.66 -59.36
CA ARG A 147 3.92 19.88 -58.35
C ARG A 147 3.48 19.41 -56.96
N LYS A 148 2.28 19.76 -56.52
CA LYS A 148 1.72 19.31 -55.23
C LYS A 148 1.60 17.78 -55.17
N LEU A 149 1.17 17.15 -56.26
CA LEU A 149 1.07 15.69 -56.35
C LEU A 149 2.44 15.02 -56.22
N ASN A 150 3.47 15.55 -56.91
CA ASN A 150 4.83 15.03 -56.78
C ASN A 150 5.39 15.17 -55.37
N ASP A 151 5.04 16.25 -54.67
CA ASP A 151 5.47 16.48 -53.28
C ASP A 151 4.75 15.53 -52.29
N ILE A 152 3.48 15.24 -52.54
CA ILE A 152 2.75 14.20 -51.79
C ILE A 152 3.35 12.82 -52.04
N ILE A 153 3.73 12.51 -53.28
CA ILE A 153 4.36 11.22 -53.62
C ILE A 153 5.73 11.09 -52.95
N SER A 154 6.55 12.16 -52.93
CA SER A 154 7.87 12.13 -52.30
C SER A 154 7.77 11.95 -50.78
N THR A 155 6.85 12.66 -50.12
CA THR A 155 6.61 12.55 -48.67
C THR A 155 6.08 11.18 -48.28
N LEU A 156 5.14 10.61 -49.05
CA LEU A 156 4.66 9.24 -48.85
C LEU A 156 5.79 8.21 -48.98
N LYS A 157 6.70 8.39 -49.94
CA LYS A 157 7.83 7.49 -50.13
C LYS A 157 8.82 7.53 -48.97
N VAL A 158 9.09 8.71 -48.41
CA VAL A 158 9.93 8.86 -47.21
C VAL A 158 9.27 8.21 -46.00
N ALA A 159 7.96 8.44 -45.81
CA ALA A 159 7.21 7.84 -44.70
C ALA A 159 7.16 6.31 -44.79
N ASP A 160 6.98 5.74 -45.99
CA ASP A 160 6.97 4.28 -46.16
C ASP A 160 8.35 3.67 -45.92
N GLN A 161 9.43 4.35 -46.31
CA GLN A 161 10.79 3.92 -46.00
C GLN A 161 11.09 3.97 -44.50
N ASP A 162 10.65 5.01 -43.80
CA ASP A 162 10.82 5.11 -42.34
C ASP A 162 10.04 4.00 -41.62
N ARG A 163 8.79 3.76 -42.02
CA ARG A 163 7.98 2.65 -41.51
C ARG A 163 8.64 1.29 -41.73
N LYS A 164 9.26 1.08 -42.90
CA LYS A 164 10.00 -0.15 -43.20
C LYS A 164 11.21 -0.32 -42.29
N ASN A 165 11.99 0.74 -42.09
CA ASN A 165 13.14 0.72 -41.18
C ASN A 165 12.71 0.41 -39.73
N GLN A 166 11.57 0.96 -39.27
CA GLN A 166 11.01 0.64 -37.95
C GLN A 166 10.58 -0.83 -37.84
N LEU A 167 9.95 -1.38 -38.88
CA LEU A 167 9.52 -2.78 -38.91
C LEU A 167 10.73 -3.73 -38.84
N ASP A 168 11.81 -3.42 -39.54
CA ASP A 168 13.06 -4.19 -39.49
C ASP A 168 13.70 -4.12 -38.09
N GLY A 169 13.68 -2.94 -37.46
CA GLY A 169 14.13 -2.76 -36.07
C GLY A 169 13.33 -3.61 -35.07
N LEU A 170 11.99 -3.62 -35.20
CA LEU A 170 11.10 -4.47 -34.40
C LEU A 170 11.38 -5.96 -34.61
N THR A 171 11.57 -6.38 -35.87
CA THR A 171 11.86 -7.78 -36.22
C THR A 171 13.15 -8.27 -35.55
N HIS A 172 14.18 -7.41 -35.48
CA HIS A 172 15.43 -7.72 -34.80
C HIS A 172 15.25 -7.85 -33.27
N ILE A 173 14.43 -7.00 -32.66
CA ILE A 173 14.13 -7.09 -31.21
C ILE A 173 13.37 -8.39 -30.90
N VAL A 174 12.36 -8.74 -31.71
CA VAL A 174 11.60 -9.98 -31.55
C VAL A 174 12.52 -11.20 -31.65
N SER A 175 13.39 -11.25 -32.67
CA SER A 175 14.37 -12.33 -32.83
C SER A 175 15.29 -12.49 -31.62
N ARG A 176 15.73 -11.37 -31.01
CA ARG A 176 16.53 -11.38 -29.78
C ARG A 176 15.75 -11.92 -28.58
N LEU A 177 14.49 -11.55 -28.44
CA LEU A 177 13.62 -12.03 -27.37
C LEU A 177 13.39 -13.54 -27.49
N GLU A 178 13.06 -14.04 -28.69
CA GLU A 178 12.90 -15.47 -28.93
C GLU A 178 14.18 -16.27 -28.63
N ALA A 179 15.36 -15.72 -28.93
CA ALA A 179 16.63 -16.37 -28.59
C ALA A 179 16.86 -16.43 -27.07
N SER A 180 16.44 -15.39 -26.33
CA SER A 180 16.50 -15.36 -24.86
C SER A 180 15.53 -16.34 -24.24
N ASP A 181 14.31 -16.41 -24.75
CA ASP A 181 13.25 -17.30 -24.25
C ASP A 181 13.66 -18.77 -24.41
N ARG A 182 14.13 -19.15 -25.61
CA ARG A 182 14.74 -20.47 -25.87
C ARG A 182 15.89 -20.82 -24.92
N LYS A 183 16.65 -19.82 -24.45
CA LYS A 183 17.73 -20.04 -23.47
C LYS A 183 17.19 -20.26 -22.06
N GLN A 184 16.08 -19.62 -21.69
CA GLN A 184 15.42 -19.81 -20.40
C GLN A 184 14.72 -21.17 -20.35
N GLU A 185 14.04 -21.60 -21.41
CA GLU A 185 13.46 -22.95 -21.53
C GLU A 185 14.52 -24.03 -21.33
N LYS A 186 15.65 -23.95 -22.05
CA LYS A 186 16.76 -24.91 -21.88
C LYS A 186 17.31 -24.98 -20.45
N ARG A 187 17.28 -23.86 -19.71
CA ARG A 187 17.70 -23.84 -18.29
C ARG A 187 16.65 -24.51 -17.40
N LEU A 188 15.37 -24.28 -17.68
CA LEU A 188 14.26 -24.93 -17.00
C LEU A 188 14.30 -26.45 -17.21
N ASP A 189 14.50 -26.91 -18.44
CA ASP A 189 14.65 -28.34 -18.76
C ASP A 189 15.83 -28.97 -18.00
N LEU A 190 16.95 -28.24 -17.89
CA LEU A 190 18.12 -28.68 -17.12
C LEU A 190 17.81 -28.80 -15.63
N ILE A 191 17.05 -27.86 -15.06
CA ILE A 191 16.61 -27.90 -13.67
C ILE A 191 15.67 -29.09 -13.46
N ILE A 192 14.71 -29.30 -14.36
CA ILE A 192 13.75 -30.42 -14.29
C ILE A 192 14.50 -31.75 -14.38
N SER A 193 15.45 -31.93 -15.32
CA SER A 193 16.19 -33.19 -15.43
C SER A 193 17.09 -33.45 -14.22
N LEU A 194 17.69 -32.41 -13.62
CA LEU A 194 18.47 -32.55 -12.39
C LEU A 194 17.57 -32.96 -11.19
N LEU A 195 16.36 -32.42 -11.15
CA LEU A 195 15.35 -32.75 -10.15
C LEU A 195 14.88 -34.20 -10.31
N GLU A 196 14.56 -34.63 -11.54
CA GLU A 196 14.20 -36.01 -11.85
C GLU A 196 15.34 -36.99 -11.51
N ALA A 197 16.59 -36.66 -11.86
CA ALA A 197 17.76 -37.47 -11.54
C ALA A 197 18.02 -37.59 -10.03
N SER A 198 17.54 -36.63 -9.23
CA SER A 198 17.62 -36.66 -7.77
C SER A 198 16.34 -37.17 -7.09
N GLY A 199 15.34 -37.59 -7.86
CA GLY A 199 14.06 -38.11 -7.35
C GLY A 199 13.20 -37.07 -6.63
N LEU A 200 13.42 -35.78 -6.90
CA LEU A 200 12.72 -34.66 -6.27
C LEU A 200 11.82 -33.97 -7.29
N THR A 201 10.67 -33.47 -6.85
CA THR A 201 9.80 -32.61 -7.67
C THR A 201 10.14 -31.14 -7.46
N ILE A 202 9.69 -30.26 -8.37
CA ILE A 202 9.81 -28.80 -8.20
C ILE A 202 9.16 -28.34 -6.89
N ASN A 203 8.03 -28.94 -6.52
CA ASN A 203 7.35 -28.66 -5.26
C ASN A 203 8.23 -29.04 -4.07
N ASP A 204 8.96 -30.17 -4.12
CA ASP A 204 9.89 -30.54 -3.04
C ASP A 204 11.06 -29.56 -2.89
N LEU A 205 11.55 -28.99 -3.98
CA LEU A 205 12.57 -27.94 -3.93
C LEU A 205 12.02 -26.66 -3.29
N LEU A 206 10.82 -26.26 -3.69
CA LEU A 206 10.13 -25.10 -3.15
C LEU A 206 9.87 -25.29 -1.63
N ALA A 207 9.48 -26.50 -1.24
CA ALA A 207 9.27 -26.91 0.15
C ALA A 207 10.55 -26.81 0.97
N LYS A 208 11.65 -27.36 0.45
CA LYS A 208 12.95 -27.32 1.10
C LYS A 208 13.45 -25.89 1.26
N THR A 209 13.23 -25.05 0.25
CA THR A 209 13.63 -23.63 0.28
C THR A 209 12.83 -22.87 1.33
N GLN A 210 11.51 -23.08 1.40
CA GLN A 210 10.66 -22.44 2.41
C GLN A 210 10.95 -22.93 3.82
N LYS A 211 11.22 -24.23 3.99
CA LYS A 211 11.65 -24.80 5.28
C LYS A 211 12.97 -24.20 5.74
N LEU A 212 13.93 -24.03 4.82
CA LEU A 212 15.20 -23.36 5.10
C LEU A 212 14.98 -21.90 5.53
N GLN A 213 14.11 -21.18 4.82
CA GLN A 213 13.76 -19.80 5.12
C GLN A 213 13.08 -19.63 6.49
N LEU A 214 12.13 -20.50 6.84
CA LEU A 214 11.52 -20.52 8.17
C LEU A 214 12.57 -20.83 9.26
N SER A 215 13.46 -21.80 9.01
CA SER A 215 14.58 -22.11 9.91
C SER A 215 15.51 -20.92 10.10
N GLN A 216 15.77 -20.14 9.04
CA GLN A 216 16.57 -18.93 9.11
C GLN A 216 15.86 -17.83 9.91
N ALA A 217 14.55 -17.64 9.71
CA ALA A 217 13.76 -16.70 10.51
C ALA A 217 13.77 -17.07 12.00
N LEU A 218 13.61 -18.36 12.33
CA LEU A 218 13.72 -18.86 13.70
C LEU A 218 15.13 -18.65 14.28
N SER A 219 16.17 -18.79 13.47
CA SER A 219 17.55 -18.47 13.87
C SER A 219 17.71 -16.98 14.21
N THR A 220 17.10 -16.07 13.45
CA THR A 220 17.12 -14.63 13.74
C THR A 220 16.45 -14.33 15.09
N PHE A 221 15.31 -14.98 15.38
CA PHE A 221 14.66 -14.87 16.68
C PHE A 221 15.53 -15.44 17.81
N SER A 222 16.22 -16.55 17.58
CA SER A 222 17.16 -17.12 18.55
C SER A 222 18.36 -16.22 18.85
N LEU A 223 18.74 -15.30 17.94
CA LEU A 223 19.77 -14.28 18.18
C LEU A 223 19.22 -13.09 18.97
N THR A 224 17.93 -12.82 18.83
CA THR A 224 17.26 -11.65 19.42
C THR A 224 16.75 -11.93 20.83
N PHE A 225 16.27 -13.15 21.09
CA PHE A 225 15.67 -13.53 22.37
C PHE A 225 16.49 -14.60 23.09
N GLU A 226 16.50 -14.54 24.42
CA GLU A 226 17.06 -15.59 25.27
C GLU A 226 16.32 -16.92 25.03
N ASP A 227 17.02 -18.06 25.13
CA ASP A 227 16.38 -19.36 24.98
C ASP A 227 15.39 -19.62 26.13
N PRO A 228 14.11 -19.96 25.84
CA PRO A 228 13.08 -20.19 26.85
C PRO A 228 13.43 -21.28 27.86
N GLY A 229 14.16 -22.32 27.42
CA GLY A 229 14.63 -23.40 28.27
C GLY A 229 15.64 -22.91 29.30
N LYS A 230 16.63 -22.14 28.87
CA LYS A 230 17.61 -21.51 29.78
C LYS A 230 16.95 -20.58 30.79
N CYS A 231 16.00 -19.77 30.34
CA CYS A 231 15.25 -18.87 31.22
C CYS A 231 14.46 -19.66 32.29
N TYR A 232 13.82 -20.76 31.90
CA TYR A 232 13.12 -21.65 32.82
C TYR A 232 14.07 -22.34 33.82
N GLU A 233 15.18 -22.91 33.36
CA GLU A 233 16.19 -23.57 34.21
C GLU A 233 16.74 -22.60 35.27
N HIS A 234 16.98 -21.35 34.88
CA HIS A 234 17.39 -20.30 35.78
C HIS A 234 16.38 -20.08 36.91
N HIS A 235 15.10 -19.90 36.56
CA HIS A 235 14.04 -19.70 37.56
C HIS A 235 13.84 -20.94 38.43
N LEU A 236 13.94 -22.14 37.85
CA LEU A 236 13.86 -23.42 38.57
C LEU A 236 14.99 -23.54 39.60
N PHE A 237 16.23 -23.16 39.24
CA PHE A 237 17.36 -23.14 40.16
C PHE A 237 17.10 -22.22 41.37
N PHE A 238 16.65 -20.98 41.13
CA PHE A 238 16.37 -20.03 42.21
C PHE A 238 15.19 -20.44 43.09
N ARG A 239 14.16 -21.03 42.48
CA ARG A 239 13.04 -21.64 43.20
C ARG A 239 13.52 -22.78 44.12
N ASN A 240 14.36 -23.67 43.61
CA ASN A 240 14.92 -24.78 44.38
C ASN A 240 15.79 -24.30 45.55
N ARG A 241 16.59 -23.25 45.34
CA ARG A 241 17.36 -22.63 46.43
C ARG A 241 16.46 -22.09 47.55
N ARG A 242 15.39 -21.36 47.19
CA ARG A 242 14.42 -20.85 48.15
C ARG A 242 13.68 -21.97 48.88
N ALA A 243 13.29 -23.03 48.17
CA ALA A 243 12.64 -24.20 48.75
C ALA A 243 13.52 -24.92 49.78
N SER A 244 14.84 -24.93 49.57
CA SER A 244 15.83 -25.45 50.53
C SER A 244 16.14 -24.51 51.70
N GLY A 245 15.37 -23.44 51.88
CA GLY A 245 15.58 -22.43 52.93
C GLY A 245 16.70 -21.42 52.64
N MET A 246 17.34 -21.51 51.47
CA MET A 246 18.40 -20.60 51.05
C MET A 246 17.83 -19.46 50.18
N GLY A 247 17.30 -18.41 50.82
CA GLY A 247 16.88 -17.19 50.14
C GLY A 247 15.73 -16.45 50.84
N ALA A 248 15.35 -15.30 50.30
CA ALA A 248 14.19 -14.56 50.77
C ALA A 248 12.90 -15.34 50.44
N SER A 249 12.16 -15.74 51.47
CA SER A 249 10.85 -16.36 51.35
C SER A 249 9.78 -15.40 51.88
N THR A 250 8.79 -15.10 51.05
CA THR A 250 7.62 -14.32 51.46
C THR A 250 6.51 -15.30 51.80
N SER A 251 6.11 -15.32 53.08
CA SER A 251 4.90 -16.03 53.49
C SER A 251 3.69 -15.39 52.80
N THR A 252 2.89 -16.19 52.10
CA THR A 252 1.68 -15.75 51.40
C THR A 252 0.48 -16.59 51.84
N ASN A 253 -0.73 -16.14 51.52
CA ASN A 253 -1.90 -17.01 51.61
C ASN A 253 -1.74 -18.24 50.69
N THR A 254 -2.53 -19.29 50.93
CA THR A 254 -2.60 -20.47 50.06
C THR A 254 -3.38 -20.18 48.76
N PHE A 255 -2.95 -19.15 48.01
CA PHE A 255 -3.63 -18.68 46.81
C PHE A 255 -3.74 -19.76 45.72
N TRP A 256 -2.80 -20.72 45.70
CA TRP A 256 -2.82 -21.87 44.82
C TRP A 256 -4.01 -22.82 45.05
N LEU A 257 -4.67 -22.77 46.21
CA LEU A 257 -5.91 -23.50 46.51
C LEU A 257 -7.17 -22.68 46.17
N SER A 258 -7.04 -21.56 45.45
CA SER A 258 -8.16 -20.72 45.06
C SER A 258 -9.16 -21.52 44.20
N PRO A 259 -10.47 -21.49 44.51
CA PRO A 259 -11.51 -22.09 43.67
C PRO A 259 -11.53 -21.54 42.23
N ASN A 260 -10.99 -20.34 42.01
CA ASN A 260 -10.88 -19.76 40.66
C ASN A 260 -9.83 -20.51 39.82
N LEU A 261 -8.70 -20.88 40.42
CA LEU A 261 -7.65 -21.65 39.74
C LEU A 261 -8.10 -23.09 39.49
N ALA A 262 -8.82 -23.69 40.43
CA ALA A 262 -9.43 -25.01 40.26
C ALA A 262 -10.44 -25.04 39.10
N ARG A 263 -11.31 -24.02 39.01
CA ARG A 263 -12.25 -23.89 37.88
C ARG A 263 -11.55 -23.63 36.55
N TRP A 264 -10.53 -22.77 36.54
CA TRP A 264 -9.76 -22.45 35.34
C TRP A 264 -9.03 -23.68 34.77
N SER A 265 -8.32 -24.42 35.62
CA SER A 265 -7.59 -25.64 35.22
C SER A 265 -8.54 -26.74 34.72
N SER A 266 -9.70 -26.90 35.37
CA SER A 266 -10.71 -27.92 35.02
C SER A 266 -11.64 -27.52 33.85
N SER A 267 -11.53 -26.30 33.33
CA SER A 267 -12.35 -25.82 32.22
C SER A 267 -11.97 -26.49 30.90
N HIS A 268 -12.96 -26.85 30.09
CA HIS A 268 -12.78 -27.31 28.71
C HIS A 268 -12.85 -26.17 27.68
N GLU A 269 -13.14 -24.95 28.13
CA GLU A 269 -13.17 -23.75 27.29
C GLU A 269 -11.88 -22.92 27.43
N PRO A 270 -11.48 -22.20 26.35
CA PRO A 270 -10.39 -21.25 26.42
C PRO A 270 -10.61 -20.22 27.52
N SER A 271 -9.65 -20.08 28.43
CA SER A 271 -9.85 -19.28 29.64
C SER A 271 -8.58 -18.61 30.15
N LEU A 272 -8.77 -17.45 30.75
CA LEU A 272 -7.71 -16.60 31.31
C LEU A 272 -7.79 -16.62 32.84
N ALA A 273 -6.68 -16.88 33.52
CA ALA A 273 -6.51 -16.68 34.95
C ALA A 273 -5.42 -15.63 35.21
N ILE A 274 -5.67 -14.75 36.18
CA ILE A 274 -4.73 -13.69 36.56
C ILE A 274 -4.38 -13.86 38.04
N ILE A 275 -3.09 -14.03 38.34
CA ILE A 275 -2.59 -14.01 39.70
C ILE A 275 -2.10 -12.60 39.99
N LYS A 276 -2.78 -11.92 40.92
CA LYS A 276 -2.49 -10.53 41.26
C LYS A 276 -1.89 -10.46 42.65
N GLY A 277 -0.67 -9.94 42.78
CA GLY A 277 -0.01 -9.77 44.08
C GLY A 277 0.71 -8.44 44.20
N ALA A 278 1.11 -8.06 45.41
CA ALA A 278 2.03 -6.93 45.57
C ALA A 278 3.46 -7.36 45.21
N PHE A 279 4.32 -6.42 44.80
CA PHE A 279 5.72 -6.67 44.45
C PHE A 279 6.54 -7.52 45.47
N PRO A 280 6.32 -7.44 46.80
CA PRO A 280 6.99 -8.34 47.75
C PRO A 280 6.62 -9.83 47.60
N SER A 281 5.47 -10.13 47.01
CA SER A 281 4.99 -11.50 46.77
C SER A 281 5.45 -12.07 45.41
N ARG A 282 6.18 -11.28 44.60
CA ARG A 282 6.58 -11.66 43.23
C ARG A 282 7.33 -12.99 43.16
N LEU A 283 8.21 -13.27 44.12
CA LEU A 283 9.00 -14.50 44.14
C LEU A 283 8.10 -15.73 44.35
N ALA A 284 7.11 -15.64 45.24
CA ALA A 284 6.15 -16.71 45.46
C ALA A 284 5.24 -16.93 44.23
N MET A 285 4.89 -15.85 43.53
CA MET A 285 4.11 -15.92 42.29
C MET A 285 4.92 -16.54 41.14
N LEU A 286 6.19 -16.15 40.99
CA LEU A 286 7.13 -16.72 40.03
C LEU A 286 7.39 -18.20 40.32
N ASP A 287 7.64 -18.55 41.59
CA ASP A 287 7.83 -19.95 42.02
C ASP A 287 6.59 -20.79 41.64
N PHE A 288 5.38 -20.27 41.86
CA PHE A 288 4.16 -20.92 41.41
C PHE A 288 4.08 -21.05 39.87
N GLY A 289 4.47 -20.02 39.10
CA GLY A 289 4.52 -20.10 37.64
C GLY A 289 5.48 -21.19 37.15
N VAL A 290 6.66 -21.28 37.76
CA VAL A 290 7.66 -22.34 37.48
C VAL A 290 7.11 -23.73 37.81
N ASP A 291 6.41 -23.86 38.93
CA ASP A 291 5.76 -25.11 39.36
C ASP A 291 4.74 -25.59 38.32
N VAL A 292 3.92 -24.66 37.81
CA VAL A 292 2.94 -24.94 36.75
C VAL A 292 3.65 -25.39 35.47
N ILE A 293 4.68 -24.66 35.01
CA ILE A 293 5.45 -25.03 33.83
C ILE A 293 6.09 -26.42 34.00
N GLN A 294 6.68 -26.70 35.16
CA GLN A 294 7.30 -27.99 35.47
C GLN A 294 6.30 -29.15 35.32
N THR A 295 5.09 -28.97 35.83
CA THR A 295 4.06 -30.03 35.81
C THR A 295 3.47 -30.25 34.43
N LEU A 296 3.20 -29.18 33.70
CA LEU A 296 2.68 -29.28 32.34
C LEU A 296 3.72 -29.92 31.41
N THR A 297 4.99 -29.53 31.54
CA THR A 297 6.10 -30.12 30.79
C THR A 297 6.27 -31.62 31.11
N ALA A 298 6.19 -31.99 32.40
CA ALA A 298 6.23 -33.39 32.82
C ALA A 298 5.04 -34.22 32.30
N SER A 299 3.91 -33.57 32.04
CA SER A 299 2.69 -34.18 31.48
C SER A 299 2.63 -34.12 29.95
N VAL A 300 3.72 -33.67 29.29
CA VAL A 300 3.83 -33.56 27.82
C VAL A 300 2.75 -32.65 27.20
N VAL A 301 2.25 -31.68 27.97
CA VAL A 301 1.26 -30.72 27.49
C VAL A 301 1.99 -29.54 26.81
N PRO A 302 1.62 -29.17 25.56
CA PRO A 302 2.21 -28.02 24.88
C PRO A 302 2.09 -26.75 25.73
N THR A 303 3.24 -26.19 26.11
CA THR A 303 3.32 -25.08 27.04
C THR A 303 4.26 -24.02 26.49
N VAL A 304 3.81 -22.77 26.48
CA VAL A 304 4.60 -21.59 26.08
C VAL A 304 4.70 -20.67 27.28
N TRP A 305 5.88 -20.08 27.52
CA TRP A 305 6.06 -19.23 28.70
C TRP A 305 6.91 -17.99 28.45
N ALA A 306 6.66 -16.94 29.24
CA ALA A 306 7.50 -15.77 29.31
C ALA A 306 7.78 -15.46 30.79
N LEU A 307 9.05 -15.53 31.19
CA LEU A 307 9.49 -15.22 32.56
C LEU A 307 10.45 -14.02 32.51
N THR A 308 10.57 -13.28 33.59
CA THR A 308 11.45 -12.11 33.67
C THR A 308 12.92 -12.50 33.48
N SER A 309 13.59 -12.00 32.43
CA SER A 309 15.03 -12.22 32.28
C SER A 309 15.84 -11.45 33.35
N VAL A 310 16.90 -12.06 33.85
CA VAL A 310 17.76 -11.51 34.91
C VAL A 310 18.87 -10.61 34.34
N GLU A 311 19.21 -10.77 33.06
CA GLU A 311 20.18 -9.92 32.37
C GLU A 311 19.55 -8.59 31.94
N LYS A 312 19.28 -7.73 32.92
CA LYS A 312 18.69 -6.38 32.75
C LYS A 312 19.49 -5.42 31.85
N SER A 313 20.66 -5.85 31.36
CA SER A 313 21.64 -5.05 30.63
C SER A 313 21.90 -5.53 29.19
N GLY A 314 21.31 -6.65 28.75
CA GLY A 314 21.49 -7.17 27.39
C GLY A 314 20.43 -6.65 26.41
N SER A 315 20.82 -6.50 25.14
CA SER A 315 19.92 -6.22 24.00
C SER A 315 18.83 -7.27 23.77
N ASN A 316 18.87 -8.39 24.50
CA ASN A 316 18.04 -9.57 24.27
C ASN A 316 16.86 -9.68 25.24
N SER A 317 16.52 -8.60 25.95
CA SER A 317 15.42 -8.56 26.91
C SER A 317 14.12 -8.12 26.25
N ILE A 318 13.00 -8.76 26.64
CA ILE A 318 11.65 -8.41 26.20
C ILE A 318 11.34 -7.00 26.68
N SER A 319 11.50 -6.01 25.82
CA SER A 319 11.33 -4.61 26.23
C SER A 319 9.89 -4.15 26.03
N THR A 320 9.23 -4.71 25.03
CA THR A 320 7.94 -4.25 24.51
C THR A 320 6.88 -5.37 24.50
N THR A 321 5.61 -5.00 24.44
CA THR A 321 4.51 -5.95 24.23
C THR A 321 4.64 -6.66 22.87
N THR A 322 5.15 -5.97 21.85
CA THR A 322 5.44 -6.55 20.53
C THR A 322 6.52 -7.63 20.64
N ASP A 323 7.57 -7.40 21.43
CA ASP A 323 8.62 -8.38 21.66
C ASP A 323 8.13 -9.58 22.46
N LEU A 324 7.23 -9.36 23.43
CA LEU A 324 6.56 -10.45 24.12
C LEU A 324 5.77 -11.31 23.13
N MET A 325 5.02 -10.69 22.22
CA MET A 325 4.26 -11.43 21.22
C MET A 325 5.15 -12.18 20.23
N LYS A 326 6.24 -11.56 19.76
CA LYS A 326 7.26 -12.23 18.94
C LYS A 326 7.86 -13.43 19.67
N TYR A 327 8.18 -13.27 20.95
CA TYR A 327 8.77 -14.31 21.77
C TYR A 327 7.83 -15.50 22.01
N LEU A 328 6.55 -15.23 22.30
CA LEU A 328 5.53 -16.27 22.43
C LEU A 328 5.26 -16.96 21.08
N THR A 329 5.22 -16.20 19.98
CA THR A 329 5.05 -16.75 18.62
C THR A 329 6.23 -17.62 18.21
N TYR A 330 7.45 -17.19 18.49
CA TYR A 330 8.66 -17.95 18.28
C TYR A 330 8.61 -19.31 19.00
N GLN A 331 8.21 -19.31 20.27
CA GLN A 331 8.03 -20.54 21.02
C GLN A 331 6.93 -21.44 20.45
N ALA A 332 5.77 -20.87 20.12
CA ALA A 332 4.66 -21.62 19.56
C ALA A 332 5.03 -22.29 18.23
N LEU A 333 5.82 -21.62 17.38
CA LEU A 333 6.33 -22.18 16.12
C LEU A 333 7.33 -23.34 16.32
N ARG A 334 8.01 -23.41 17.48
CA ARG A 334 8.90 -24.53 17.84
C ARG A 334 8.15 -25.74 18.37
N LEU A 335 6.88 -25.61 18.76
CA LEU A 335 6.07 -26.72 19.23
C LEU A 335 5.74 -27.69 18.08
N SER A 336 5.73 -28.98 18.38
CA SER A 336 5.35 -30.02 17.43
C SER A 336 3.89 -29.82 16.98
N GLY A 337 3.66 -29.82 15.67
CA GLY A 337 2.32 -29.63 15.07
C GLY A 337 1.98 -28.19 14.67
N ALA A 338 2.80 -27.19 15.02
CA ALA A 338 2.55 -25.77 14.69
C ALA A 338 2.47 -25.51 13.18
N VAL A 339 3.24 -26.25 12.39
CA VAL A 339 3.18 -26.25 10.93
C VAL A 339 3.04 -27.67 10.41
N ARG A 340 1.90 -27.97 9.79
CA ARG A 340 1.56 -29.31 9.29
C ARG A 340 1.81 -29.47 7.80
N THR A 341 1.79 -28.35 7.05
CA THR A 341 1.93 -28.34 5.59
C THR A 341 2.92 -27.29 5.11
N GLU A 342 3.49 -27.52 3.94
CA GLU A 342 4.38 -26.58 3.24
C GLU A 342 3.72 -25.23 2.98
N LYS A 343 2.49 -25.22 2.48
CA LYS A 343 1.70 -23.99 2.24
C LYS A 343 1.58 -23.13 3.50
N GLN A 344 1.39 -23.77 4.67
CA GLN A 344 1.37 -23.07 5.95
C GLN A 344 2.76 -22.51 6.29
N MET A 345 3.84 -23.26 6.04
CA MET A 345 5.21 -22.79 6.23
C MET A 345 5.51 -21.50 5.43
N ALA A 346 5.16 -21.48 4.14
CA ALA A 346 5.30 -20.32 3.26
C ALA A 346 4.52 -19.10 3.77
N SER A 347 3.25 -19.34 4.12
CA SER A 347 2.35 -18.30 4.63
C SER A 347 2.87 -17.71 5.95
N ARG A 348 3.36 -18.56 6.88
CA ARG A 348 3.93 -18.13 8.16
C ARG A 348 5.20 -17.33 7.97
N TYR A 349 6.09 -17.76 7.06
CA TYR A 349 7.29 -16.99 6.73
C TYR A 349 6.96 -15.59 6.23
N SER A 350 6.02 -15.47 5.28
CA SER A 350 5.57 -14.16 4.79
C SER A 350 4.99 -13.30 5.91
N GLN A 351 4.10 -13.86 6.74
CA GLN A 351 3.46 -13.15 7.85
C GLN A 351 4.47 -12.67 8.90
N LEU A 352 5.50 -13.47 9.22
CA LEU A 352 6.58 -13.08 10.14
C LEU A 352 7.36 -11.85 9.66
N HIS A 353 7.49 -11.66 8.34
CA HIS A 353 8.21 -10.52 7.76
C HIS A 353 7.33 -9.28 7.60
N THR A 354 6.02 -9.46 7.45
CA THR A 354 5.08 -8.36 7.27
C THR A 354 4.57 -7.78 8.59
N ALA A 355 4.51 -8.59 9.65
CA ALA A 355 3.95 -8.17 10.94
C ALA A 355 4.86 -7.17 11.67
N ARG A 356 4.34 -5.97 11.93
CA ARG A 356 5.03 -4.86 12.60
C ARG A 356 4.34 -4.44 13.90
N THR A 357 3.03 -4.62 13.99
CA THR A 357 2.22 -4.16 15.14
C THR A 357 1.91 -5.30 16.11
N PRO A 358 1.66 -5.01 17.41
CA PRO A 358 1.33 -6.04 18.39
C PRO A 358 0.02 -6.78 18.06
N THR A 359 -0.93 -6.13 17.38
CA THR A 359 -2.17 -6.74 16.87
C THR A 359 -1.90 -7.75 15.76
N GLU A 360 -1.06 -7.41 14.79
CA GLU A 360 -0.64 -8.33 13.72
C GLU A 360 0.11 -9.54 14.28
N TRP A 361 0.99 -9.32 15.25
CA TRP A 361 1.68 -10.40 15.95
C TRP A 361 0.74 -11.28 16.77
N LEU A 362 -0.30 -10.71 17.40
CA LEU A 362 -1.33 -11.47 18.11
C LEU A 362 -2.19 -12.31 17.16
N GLU A 363 -2.56 -11.77 16.00
CA GLU A 363 -3.31 -12.53 15.00
C GLU A 363 -2.47 -13.67 14.41
N LEU A 364 -1.19 -13.42 14.15
CA LEU A 364 -0.26 -14.48 13.74
C LEU A 364 -0.15 -15.57 14.82
N PHE A 365 0.02 -15.18 16.08
CA PHE A 365 0.08 -16.11 17.21
C PHE A 365 -1.18 -16.97 17.33
N LYS A 366 -2.36 -16.36 17.22
CA LYS A 366 -3.66 -17.04 17.19
C LYS A 366 -3.70 -18.11 16.11
N GLN A 367 -3.26 -17.77 14.89
CA GLN A 367 -3.22 -18.71 13.77
C GLN A 367 -2.21 -19.85 13.95
N VAL A 368 -1.12 -19.63 14.69
CA VAL A 368 -0.14 -20.68 15.01
C VAL A 368 -0.73 -21.66 16.03
N ILE A 369 -1.35 -21.16 17.10
CA ILE A 369 -1.92 -22.01 18.16
C ILE A 369 -3.15 -22.78 17.67
N ALA A 370 -3.95 -22.19 16.80
CA ALA A 370 -5.10 -22.86 16.18
C ALA A 370 -4.74 -24.19 15.50
N ASN A 371 -3.49 -24.34 15.05
CA ASN A 371 -3.04 -25.53 14.33
C ASN A 371 -2.50 -26.66 15.23
N LEU A 372 -2.24 -26.38 16.52
CA LEU A 372 -1.59 -27.34 17.42
C LEU A 372 -2.52 -28.51 17.81
N GLY A 373 -3.83 -28.27 17.91
CA GLY A 373 -4.82 -29.24 18.39
C GLY A 373 -4.67 -29.52 19.89
N GLY A 374 -5.79 -29.81 20.57
CA GLY A 374 -5.78 -30.19 22.00
C GLY A 374 -5.61 -29.01 22.97
N GLU A 375 -5.01 -29.23 24.14
CA GLU A 375 -4.83 -28.17 25.14
C GLU A 375 -3.45 -27.50 25.03
N VAL A 376 -3.40 -26.16 25.01
CA VAL A 376 -2.16 -25.37 25.03
C VAL A 376 -2.20 -24.40 26.20
N TYR A 377 -1.13 -24.39 26.99
CA TYR A 377 -1.00 -23.51 28.15
C TYR A 377 -0.01 -22.37 27.87
N ILE A 378 -0.39 -21.15 28.26
CA ILE A 378 0.44 -19.96 28.16
C ILE A 378 0.66 -19.40 29.56
N ILE A 379 1.91 -19.33 30.01
CA ILE A 379 2.28 -18.79 31.32
C ILE A 379 3.16 -17.57 31.12
N ALA A 380 2.64 -16.37 31.41
CA ALA A 380 3.40 -15.13 31.21
C ALA A 380 3.51 -14.32 32.49
N ASP A 381 4.74 -13.99 32.86
CA ASP A 381 5.05 -12.93 33.80
C ASP A 381 5.05 -11.58 33.08
N LEU A 382 4.08 -10.73 33.41
CA LEU A 382 3.95 -9.43 32.76
C LEU A 382 5.07 -8.46 33.12
N ALA A 383 5.79 -8.69 34.24
CA ALA A 383 6.99 -7.92 34.56
C ALA A 383 8.15 -8.19 33.59
N ALA A 384 8.03 -9.22 32.72
CA ALA A 384 8.98 -9.42 31.63
C ALA A 384 8.96 -8.27 30.63
N VAL A 385 7.87 -7.50 30.53
CA VAL A 385 7.72 -6.34 29.65
C VAL A 385 7.96 -5.07 30.44
N ARG A 386 9.00 -4.31 30.07
CA ARG A 386 9.39 -3.07 30.76
C ARG A 386 8.50 -1.87 30.40
N SER A 387 7.98 -1.83 29.18
CA SER A 387 7.09 -0.76 28.71
C SER A 387 5.73 -1.35 28.33
N PRO A 388 4.80 -1.49 29.30
CA PRO A 388 3.44 -1.96 29.02
C PRO A 388 2.64 -1.02 28.10
N LEU A 389 3.06 0.23 28.00
CA LEU A 389 2.42 1.31 27.25
C LEU A 389 3.26 1.64 26.01
N GLU A 390 3.12 0.87 24.92
CA GLU A 390 3.70 1.27 23.64
C GLU A 390 2.61 1.76 22.68
N GLY A 391 2.75 3.03 22.28
CA GLY A 391 2.02 3.64 21.18
C GLY A 391 0.80 4.47 21.60
N ALA A 392 0.52 5.54 20.85
CA ALA A 392 -0.68 6.37 20.95
C ALA A 392 -1.99 5.59 20.66
N ASP A 393 -1.89 4.31 20.32
CA ASP A 393 -2.96 3.46 19.79
C ASP A 393 -3.78 2.74 20.89
N GLY A 394 -3.41 2.85 22.17
CA GLY A 394 -4.22 2.33 23.28
C GLY A 394 -4.31 0.80 23.37
N PHE A 395 -3.35 0.06 22.81
CA PHE A 395 -3.33 -1.41 22.84
C PHE A 395 -3.23 -1.96 24.27
N ASN A 396 -4.22 -2.73 24.69
CA ASN A 396 -4.23 -3.40 25.99
C ASN A 396 -4.06 -4.92 25.82
N PHE A 397 -2.85 -5.41 26.10
CA PHE A 397 -2.50 -6.82 25.96
C PHE A 397 -3.46 -7.79 26.66
N ILE A 398 -3.87 -7.49 27.90
CA ILE A 398 -4.74 -8.37 28.68
C ILE A 398 -6.15 -8.42 28.06
N GLN A 399 -6.63 -7.26 27.58
CA GLN A 399 -7.92 -7.16 26.90
C GLN A 399 -7.92 -7.89 25.55
N GLU A 400 -6.86 -7.73 24.76
CA GLU A 400 -6.74 -8.36 23.45
C GLU A 400 -6.55 -9.87 23.56
N LEU A 401 -5.80 -10.37 24.55
CA LEU A 401 -5.77 -11.80 24.86
C LEU A 401 -7.15 -12.32 25.27
N SER A 402 -7.88 -11.58 26.11
CA SER A 402 -9.23 -11.97 26.51
C SER A 402 -10.18 -12.03 25.31
N ARG A 403 -10.06 -11.09 24.37
CA ARG A 403 -10.82 -11.09 23.12
C ARG A 403 -10.45 -12.27 22.24
N MET A 404 -9.15 -12.54 22.06
CA MET A 404 -8.64 -13.70 21.32
C MET A 404 -9.23 -15.01 21.86
N LEU A 405 -9.26 -15.21 23.19
CA LEU A 405 -9.85 -16.39 23.81
C LEU A 405 -11.36 -16.48 23.57
N GLY A 406 -12.07 -15.35 23.61
CA GLY A 406 -13.49 -15.29 23.26
C GLY A 406 -13.77 -15.64 21.80
N ASP A 407 -12.92 -15.21 20.87
CA ASP A 407 -13.04 -15.54 19.45
C ASP A 407 -12.75 -17.03 19.19
N VAL A 408 -11.74 -17.59 19.86
CA VAL A 408 -11.39 -19.02 19.80
C VAL A 408 -12.55 -19.88 20.29
N SER A 409 -13.22 -19.45 21.37
CA SER A 409 -14.41 -20.13 21.92
C SER A 409 -15.60 -20.09 20.95
N LYS A 410 -15.88 -18.94 20.32
CA LYS A 410 -17.02 -18.78 19.38
C LYS A 410 -16.84 -19.52 18.05
N HIS A 411 -15.61 -19.64 17.57
CA HIS A 411 -15.31 -20.24 16.26
C HIS A 411 -15.04 -21.74 16.32
N GLY A 412 -15.17 -22.37 17.49
CA GLY A 412 -15.06 -23.82 17.65
C GLY A 412 -13.69 -24.36 17.22
N MET A 413 -12.60 -23.71 17.65
CA MET A 413 -11.27 -24.25 17.41
C MET A 413 -11.10 -25.59 18.13
N GLU A 414 -10.41 -26.53 17.49
CA GLU A 414 -10.01 -27.81 18.08
C GLU A 414 -9.01 -27.62 19.24
N THR A 415 -8.32 -26.48 19.29
CA THR A 415 -7.35 -26.14 20.34
C THR A 415 -8.00 -25.33 21.48
N VAL A 416 -7.88 -25.84 22.72
CA VAL A 416 -8.26 -25.15 23.95
C VAL A 416 -7.06 -24.41 24.52
N VAL A 417 -7.14 -23.08 24.60
CA VAL A 417 -6.03 -22.24 25.08
C VAL A 417 -6.28 -21.79 26.53
N LYS A 418 -5.37 -22.13 27.43
CA LYS A 418 -5.42 -21.73 28.85
C LYS A 418 -4.29 -20.76 29.16
N VAL A 419 -4.64 -19.55 29.57
CA VAL A 419 -3.67 -18.47 29.83
C VAL A 419 -3.59 -18.18 31.32
N LEU A 420 -2.38 -18.16 31.87
CA LEU A 420 -2.07 -17.75 33.23
C LEU A 420 -1.14 -16.54 33.22
N LEU A 421 -1.60 -15.41 33.75
CA LEU A 421 -0.81 -14.18 33.85
C LEU A 421 -0.39 -13.91 35.30
N LEU A 422 0.89 -13.64 35.51
CA LEU A 422 1.43 -13.17 36.78
C LEU A 422 1.53 -11.65 36.74
N VAL A 423 0.84 -10.97 37.67
CA VAL A 423 0.72 -9.50 37.67
C VAL A 423 1.03 -8.96 39.05
N TYR A 424 2.18 -8.33 39.20
CA TYR A 424 2.62 -7.76 40.49
C TYR A 424 3.24 -6.36 40.41
N GLU A 425 3.29 -5.77 39.22
CA GLU A 425 3.72 -4.39 39.00
C GLU A 425 2.52 -3.44 38.91
N ALA A 426 2.72 -2.22 39.38
CA ALA A 426 1.64 -1.24 39.51
C ALA A 426 1.08 -0.79 38.16
N ASP A 427 1.93 -0.69 37.13
CA ASP A 427 1.54 -0.21 35.80
C ASP A 427 0.54 -1.16 35.14
N TRP A 428 0.74 -2.46 35.31
CA TRP A 428 -0.17 -3.50 34.83
C TRP A 428 -1.52 -3.52 35.57
N PHE A 429 -1.60 -3.02 36.81
CA PHE A 429 -2.88 -2.98 37.53
C PHE A 429 -3.88 -2.01 36.91
N ARG A 430 -3.39 -0.94 36.26
CA ARG A 430 -4.24 0.05 35.57
C ARG A 430 -4.81 -0.51 34.26
N LEU A 431 -4.13 -1.49 33.68
CA LEU A 431 -4.51 -2.14 32.42
C LEU A 431 -5.44 -3.34 32.62
N LEU A 432 -5.77 -3.71 33.86
CA LEU A 432 -6.71 -4.79 34.11
C LEU A 432 -8.13 -4.38 33.67
N PRO A 433 -8.76 -5.09 32.72
CA PRO A 433 -10.10 -4.73 32.27
C PRO A 433 -11.14 -5.02 33.35
N ASN A 434 -12.14 -4.15 33.48
CA ASN A 434 -13.18 -4.23 34.52
C ASN A 434 -13.94 -5.58 34.51
N GLY A 435 -14.06 -6.23 33.35
CA GLY A 435 -14.75 -7.52 33.17
C GLY A 435 -13.97 -8.75 33.64
N VAL A 436 -12.67 -8.65 33.93
CA VAL A 436 -11.80 -9.82 34.24
C VAL A 436 -11.74 -10.11 35.75
N SER A 437 -12.47 -9.36 36.57
CA SER A 437 -12.45 -9.45 38.04
C SER A 437 -12.74 -10.87 38.57
N ARG A 438 -13.55 -11.67 37.87
CA ARG A 438 -13.87 -13.06 38.25
C ARG A 438 -12.71 -14.04 38.06
N ASN A 439 -11.72 -13.65 37.27
CA ASN A 439 -10.57 -14.47 36.91
C ASN A 439 -9.32 -14.13 37.73
N ILE A 440 -9.42 -13.14 38.63
CA ILE A 440 -8.31 -12.68 39.46
C ILE A 440 -8.23 -13.53 40.74
N THR A 441 -7.05 -14.07 41.01
CA THR A 441 -6.68 -14.71 42.28
C THR A 441 -5.69 -13.81 43.02
N PRO A 442 -6.08 -13.22 44.16
CA PRO A 442 -5.21 -12.31 44.90
C PRO A 442 -4.18 -13.06 45.75
N VAL A 443 -2.95 -12.58 45.71
CA VAL A 443 -1.83 -13.01 46.55
C VAL A 443 -1.59 -11.96 47.61
N LYS A 444 -1.76 -12.35 48.86
CA LYS A 444 -1.60 -11.51 50.05
C LYS A 444 -0.35 -11.97 50.79
N ALA A 445 0.61 -11.07 50.97
CA ALA A 445 1.73 -11.30 51.86
C ALA A 445 1.20 -11.42 53.30
N MET A 446 1.56 -12.50 53.98
CA MET A 446 1.25 -12.68 55.39
C MET A 446 2.36 -12.06 56.22
N ARG A 447 1.99 -11.21 57.18
CA ARG A 447 2.95 -10.75 58.18
C ARG A 447 3.30 -11.93 59.07
N SER A 448 4.56 -12.37 59.02
CA SER A 448 5.11 -13.23 60.06
C SER A 448 4.96 -12.49 61.39
N LYS A 449 4.12 -13.02 62.30
CA LYS A 449 4.17 -12.62 63.70
C LYS A 449 5.54 -13.07 64.21
N ARG A 450 6.51 -12.15 64.25
CA ARG A 450 7.75 -12.41 65.00
C ARG A 450 7.33 -12.76 66.43
N PRO A 451 7.78 -13.88 67.03
CA PRO A 451 7.62 -14.09 68.44
C PRO A 451 8.33 -12.92 69.14
N GLN A 452 7.58 -12.20 69.96
CA GLN A 452 8.07 -11.09 70.76
C GLN A 452 9.06 -11.68 71.76
N CYS A 453 10.34 -11.67 71.42
CA CYS A 453 11.39 -12.07 72.34
C CYS A 453 11.40 -11.04 73.47
N LYS A 454 10.85 -11.41 74.62
CA LYS A 454 10.99 -10.67 75.87
C LYS A 454 12.49 -10.52 76.12
N GLU A 455 12.99 -9.29 76.02
CA GLU A 455 14.27 -8.90 76.61
C GLU A 455 14.22 -9.23 78.12
N MET A 456 14.80 -10.37 78.50
CA MET A 456 15.28 -10.57 79.86
C MET A 456 16.67 -9.97 79.94
N ARG A 457 16.73 -8.73 80.44
CA ARG A 457 17.96 -8.20 81.02
C ARG A 457 18.29 -9.04 82.26
N HIS A 458 19.47 -9.64 82.34
CA HIS A 458 20.24 -9.72 83.57
C HIS A 458 21.73 -9.97 83.31
N ALA A 459 22.53 -9.08 83.88
CA ALA A 459 23.84 -9.26 84.51
C ALA A 459 24.94 -10.02 83.74
N GLY A 460 25.91 -9.26 83.24
CA GLY A 460 27.24 -9.78 82.97
C GLY A 460 28.03 -9.97 84.26
N VAL A 461 28.70 -11.12 84.37
CA VAL A 461 29.93 -11.30 85.16
C VAL A 461 30.87 -12.20 84.36
N ASN A 462 32.14 -11.81 84.41
CA ASN A 462 33.30 -12.30 83.66
C ASN A 462 33.59 -13.80 83.72
N ALA A 463 34.08 -14.27 82.56
CA ALA A 463 35.17 -15.22 82.27
C ALA A 463 35.88 -15.96 83.42
N GLY A 464 36.12 -17.26 83.19
CA GLY A 464 37.22 -18.01 83.82
C GLY A 464 37.13 -19.54 83.72
N THR A 465 37.76 -20.13 82.70
CA THR A 465 38.53 -21.40 82.68
C THR A 465 38.14 -22.57 83.63
N ASN A 466 37.90 -23.80 83.12
CA ASN A 466 38.92 -24.85 82.89
C ASN A 466 38.31 -26.26 82.60
N ALA A 467 38.98 -26.97 81.69
CA ALA A 467 39.30 -28.42 81.61
C ALA A 467 38.30 -29.58 81.91
N ARG A 468 38.27 -30.49 80.91
CA ARG A 468 38.41 -31.97 80.92
C ARG A 468 37.24 -32.93 81.26
N ASN A 469 37.10 -33.86 80.30
CA ASN A 469 36.75 -35.29 80.36
C ASN A 469 35.29 -35.74 80.54
N GLY A 470 34.83 -36.48 79.51
CA GLY A 470 34.35 -37.85 79.67
C GLY A 470 32.85 -38.08 79.74
N GLY A 471 32.34 -38.85 78.78
CA GLY A 471 31.22 -39.76 79.02
C GLY A 471 29.83 -39.28 78.58
N ASP A 472 29.19 -40.17 77.84
CA ASP A 472 27.75 -40.42 77.80
C ASP A 472 26.84 -39.61 76.85
N ILE A 473 26.55 -40.31 75.75
CA ILE A 473 25.34 -40.24 74.95
C ILE A 473 24.12 -40.44 75.86
N PRO A 474 23.07 -39.63 75.66
CA PRO A 474 21.76 -40.25 75.47
C PRO A 474 21.07 -39.74 74.21
N GLU A 475 20.58 -40.69 73.43
CA GLU A 475 19.48 -40.50 72.49
C GLU A 475 18.32 -39.78 73.20
N THR A 476 17.92 -38.64 72.65
CA THR A 476 16.54 -38.16 72.80
C THR A 476 16.04 -37.73 71.43
N THR A 477 15.27 -38.64 70.84
CA THR A 477 14.29 -38.36 69.80
C THR A 477 13.40 -37.18 70.23
N SER A 478 13.49 -36.07 69.50
CA SER A 478 12.43 -35.06 69.51
C SER A 478 12.18 -34.61 68.08
N SER A 479 11.25 -35.33 67.46
CA SER A 479 10.53 -34.96 66.26
C SER A 479 10.09 -33.49 66.32
N ALA A 480 10.67 -32.67 65.44
CA ALA A 480 10.17 -31.35 65.11
C ALA A 480 10.08 -31.27 63.57
N ASP A 481 9.13 -32.03 63.02
CA ASP A 481 8.64 -31.88 61.66
C ASP A 481 8.03 -30.49 61.48
N PHE A 482 8.85 -29.51 61.13
CA PHE A 482 8.42 -28.17 60.76
C PHE A 482 8.01 -28.14 59.28
N HIS A 483 6.69 -28.23 59.07
CA HIS A 483 5.87 -27.66 57.98
C HIS A 483 6.56 -26.88 56.83
N LEU A 484 7.36 -27.54 56.00
CA LEU A 484 7.83 -26.99 54.71
C LEU A 484 7.48 -27.89 53.50
N SER A 485 6.78 -29.00 53.75
CA SER A 485 6.37 -29.98 52.72
C SER A 485 5.02 -29.66 52.04
N ASN A 486 4.19 -28.79 52.61
CA ASN A 486 2.80 -28.60 52.15
C ASN A 486 2.63 -27.87 50.80
N SER A 487 3.66 -27.21 50.28
CA SER A 487 3.58 -26.57 48.97
C SER A 487 3.72 -27.56 47.82
N ARG A 488 4.41 -28.70 47.96
CA ARG A 488 4.61 -29.67 46.85
C ARG A 488 3.36 -30.47 46.50
N VAL A 489 2.48 -30.74 47.48
CA VAL A 489 1.39 -31.72 47.32
C VAL A 489 0.03 -31.06 47.02
N GLY A 490 -0.18 -29.81 47.46
CA GLY A 490 -1.51 -29.18 47.42
C GLY A 490 -1.98 -28.70 46.06
N TRP A 491 -1.09 -28.21 45.18
CA TRP A 491 -1.49 -27.72 43.85
C TRP A 491 -1.48 -28.81 42.78
N MET A 492 -0.78 -29.94 42.97
CA MET A 492 -0.94 -31.10 42.08
C MET A 492 -2.40 -31.58 42.04
N GLN A 493 -3.18 -31.37 43.11
CA GLN A 493 -4.63 -31.63 43.12
C GLN A 493 -5.44 -30.70 42.19
N VAL A 494 -4.94 -29.50 41.90
CA VAL A 494 -5.57 -28.53 40.96
C VAL A 494 -5.35 -28.96 39.50
N PHE A 495 -4.25 -29.65 39.20
CA PHE A 495 -3.87 -30.06 37.84
C PHE A 495 -3.91 -31.58 37.61
N LYS A 496 -4.66 -32.33 38.43
CA LYS A 496 -4.71 -33.80 38.34
C LYS A 496 -5.32 -34.27 37.00
N GLU A 497 -4.44 -34.92 36.22
CA GLU A 497 -4.65 -35.76 35.02
C GLU A 497 -5.31 -35.11 33.79
N PRO A 498 -4.56 -34.87 32.69
CA PRO A 498 -5.16 -34.82 31.36
C PRO A 498 -5.69 -36.22 31.07
N ARG A 499 -7.01 -36.40 31.19
CA ARG A 499 -7.65 -37.69 30.88
C ARG A 499 -7.38 -38.00 29.41
N ASN A 500 -6.63 -39.07 29.17
CA ASN A 500 -6.45 -39.70 27.88
C ASN A 500 -7.81 -39.90 27.20
N LEU A 501 -8.09 -39.12 26.17
CA LEU A 501 -9.15 -39.41 25.21
C LEU A 501 -8.65 -40.57 24.33
N LYS A 502 -9.31 -41.72 24.47
CA LYS A 502 -9.30 -42.79 23.47
C LYS A 502 -10.12 -42.38 22.27
#